data_AF-G2DCG0-F1
#
_entry.id   AF-G2DCG0-F1
#
_cell.length_a   1.000
_cell.length_b   1.000
_cell.length_c   1.000
_cell.angle_alpha   90.00
_cell.angle_beta   90.00
_cell.angle_gamma   90.00
#
_symmetry.space_group_name_H-M   'P 1'
#
loop_
_entity.id
_entity.type
_entity.pdbx_description
1 polymer ?
#
loop_
_entity_poly.entity_id
_entity_poly.type
_entity_poly.pdbx_seq_one_letter_code
_entity_poly.pdbx_strand_id
1 'polypeptide(L)' 'MAEKVKKIHEKSRGTYGARRIRQELAEGGESVSHQRIGRLMKQQGL' A
#
# COMPACT_ATOMS: atom_id res chain seq x y z
N MET A 1 -2.82 -9.31 -0.56
CA MET A 1 -1.95 -8.15 -0.20
C MET A 1 -1.88 -7.09 -1.29
N ALA A 2 -1.55 -7.43 -2.55
CA ALA A 2 -1.53 -6.47 -3.67
C ALA A 2 -2.84 -5.65 -3.75
N GLU A 3 -3.98 -6.35 -3.67
CA GLU A 3 -5.30 -5.71 -3.64
C GLU A 3 -5.56 -4.83 -2.42
N LYS A 4 -4.98 -5.14 -1.25
CA LYS A 4 -5.12 -4.29 -0.06
C LYS A 4 -4.35 -2.98 -0.24
N VAL A 5 -3.13 -3.06 -0.79
CA VAL A 5 -2.32 -1.89 -1.17
C VAL A 5 -3.08 -1.02 -2.16
N LYS A 6 -3.67 -1.62 -3.19
CA LYS A 6 -4.48 -0.91 -4.19
C LYS A 6 -5.74 -0.28 -3.59
N LYS A 7 -6.50 -1.02 -2.77
CA LYS A 7 -7.68 -0.49 -2.07
C LYS A 7 -7.34 0.71 -1.18
N ILE A 8 -6.24 0.64 -0.42
CA ILE A 8 -5.80 1.77 0.41
C ILE A 8 -5.41 2.96 -0.47
N HIS A 9 -4.64 2.71 -1.53
CA HIS A 9 -4.24 3.73 -2.48
C HIS A 9 -5.45 4.41 -3.14
N GLU A 10 -6.43 3.65 -3.63
CA GLU A 10 -7.68 4.15 -4.22
C GLU A 10 -8.55 4.89 -3.20
N LYS A 11 -8.69 4.36 -1.97
CA LYS A 11 -9.42 5.01 -0.87
C LYS A 11 -8.81 6.38 -0.52
N SER A 12 -7.49 6.51 -0.64
CA SER A 12 -6.77 7.77 -0.50
C SER A 12 -6.77 8.66 -1.75
N ARG A 13 -7.51 8.28 -2.81
CA ARG A 13 -7.54 8.95 -4.12
C ARG A 13 -6.17 9.03 -4.80
N GLY A 14 -5.34 8.00 -4.60
CA GLY A 14 -3.99 7.93 -5.14
C GLY A 14 -2.95 8.79 -4.42
N THR A 15 -3.31 9.46 -3.32
CA THR A 15 -2.37 10.34 -2.60
C THR A 15 -1.39 9.57 -1.72
N TYR A 16 -1.73 8.34 -1.32
CA TYR A 16 -0.89 7.56 -0.41
C TYR A 16 0.16 6.77 -1.19
N GLY A 17 1.42 7.16 -1.00
CA GLY A 17 2.57 6.33 -1.38
C GLY A 17 2.87 5.21 -0.37
N ALA A 18 3.89 4.41 -0.67
CA ALA A 18 4.24 3.21 0.09
C ALA A 18 4.40 3.41 1.61
N ARG A 19 4.83 4.59 2.06
CA ARG A 19 4.99 4.91 3.50
C ARG A 19 3.65 4.99 4.24
N ARG A 20 2.66 5.68 3.65
CA ARG A 20 1.31 5.84 4.24
C ARG A 20 0.56 4.52 4.21
N ILE A 21 0.64 3.80 3.07
CA ILE A 21 0.03 2.48 2.94
C ILE A 21 0.60 1.50 3.97
N ARG A 22 1.91 1.54 4.24
CA ARG A 22 2.53 0.73 5.30
C ARG A 22 1.91 1.01 6.67
N GLN A 23 1.67 2.28 6.99
CA GLN A 23 1.12 2.68 8.28
C GLN A 23 -0.31 2.13 8.45
N GLU A 24 -1.15 2.29 7.43
CA GLU A 24 -2.54 1.79 7.45
C GLU A 24 -2.60 0.25 7.47
N LEU A 25 -1.65 -0.42 6.79
CA LEU A 25 -1.50 -1.88 6.90
C LEU A 25 -1.06 -2.31 8.30
N ALA A 26 -0.10 -1.60 8.92
CA ALA A 26 0.37 -1.91 10.27
C ALA A 26 -0.73 -1.70 11.32
N GLU A 27 -1.57 -0.66 11.17
CA GLU A 27 -2.76 -0.43 11.99
C GLU A 27 -3.78 -1.57 11.85
N GLY A 28 -3.87 -2.18 10.67
CA GLY A 28 -4.66 -3.39 10.42
C GLY A 28 -4.00 -4.70 10.82
N GLY A 29 -2.83 -4.67 11.47
CA GLY A 29 -2.08 -5.85 11.90
C GLY A 29 -1.20 -6.50 10.83
N GLU A 30 -1.07 -5.89 9.65
CA GLU A 30 -0.21 -6.37 8.57
C GLU A 30 1.16 -5.67 8.56
N SER A 31 2.19 -6.42 8.96
CA SER A 31 3.58 -5.96 8.89
C SER A 31 4.20 -6.23 7.52
N VAL A 32 4.23 -5.20 6.66
CA VAL A 32 4.82 -5.29 5.31
C VAL A 32 5.90 -4.23 5.12
N SER A 33 7.04 -4.60 4.52
CA SER A 33 8.08 -3.62 4.22
C SER A 33 7.64 -2.61 3.16
N HIS A 34 8.05 -1.35 3.30
CA HIS A 34 7.74 -0.30 2.32
C HIS A 34 8.26 -0.67 0.91
N GLN A 35 9.36 -1.42 0.83
CA GLN A 35 9.94 -1.91 -0.42
C GLN A 35 9.01 -2.90 -1.12
N ARG A 36 8.40 -3.83 -0.35
CA ARG A 36 7.43 -4.78 -0.90
C ARG A 36 6.17 -4.05 -1.37
N ILE A 37 5.68 -3.08 -0.62
CA ILE A 37 4.55 -2.23 -1.02
C ILE A 37 4.88 -1.49 -2.33
N GLY A 38 6.04 -0.84 -2.42
CA GLY A 38 6.46 -0.14 -3.64
C GLY A 38 6.57 -1.08 -4.86
N ARG A 39 7.06 -2.31 -4.69
CA ARG A 39 7.04 -3.32 -5.76
C ARG A 39 5.61 -3.70 -6.17
N LEU A 40 4.72 -3.90 -5.20
CA LEU A 40 3.31 -4.21 -5.46
C LEU A 40 2.56 -3.07 -6.13
N MET A 41 2.88 -1.81 -5.82
CA MET A 41 2.33 -0.63 -6.51
C MET A 41 2.77 -0.62 -7.97
N LYS A 42 4.08 -0.75 -8.23
CA LYS A 42 4.64 -0.83 -9.60
C LYS A 42 4.06 -1.98 -10.42
N GLN A 43 3.90 -3.16 -9.84
CA GLN A 43 3.28 -4.32 -10.50
C GLN A 43 1.82 -4.07 -10.88
N GLN A 44 1.14 -3.15 -10.21
CA GLN A 44 -0.27 -2.82 -10.45
C GLN A 44 -0.47 -1.55 -11.29
N GLY A 45 0.62 -0.92 -11.75
CA GLY A 45 0.56 0.32 -12.54
C GLY A 45 0.16 1.56 -11.72
N LEU A 46 0.41 1.54 -10.40
CA LEU A 46 0.16 2.63 -9.46
C LEU A 46 1.45 3.41 -9.13
#